data_AF-A0A9X2W3P9-F1
#
_entry.id   AF-A0A9X2W3P9-F1
#
_cell.length_a   1.000
_cell.length_b   1.000
_cell.length_c   1.000
_cell.angle_alpha   90.00
_cell.angle_beta   90.00
_cell.angle_gamma   90.00
#
_symmetry.space_group_name_H-M   'P 1'
#
loop_
_entity.id
_entity.type
_entity.pdbx_description
1 polymer ?
#
loop_
_entity_poly.entity_id
_entity_poly.type
_entity_poly.pdbx_seq_one_letter_code
_entity_poly.pdbx_strand_id
1 'polypeptide(L)'
;MSWAVVAKALLAGAMIAAISEIGRRLPATAAIVASLPLVSVLGMIFLWHARPDAENMAIHSAATFWYVLPSLPMFLVIPVLLRSGVNFWLALAAGCALTVVLYLAMMQVGPRLGLRL
;
A
#
# COMPACT_ATOMS: atom_id res chain seq x y z
N MET A 1 -14.94 21.29 -6.61
CA MET A 1 -14.14 20.41 -5.74
C MET A 1 -14.65 20.59 -4.32
N SER A 2 -15.21 19.56 -3.67
CA SER A 2 -15.70 19.72 -2.30
C SER A 2 -14.52 19.93 -1.34
N TRP A 3 -14.66 20.86 -0.39
CA TRP A 3 -13.66 21.15 0.65
C TRP A 3 -13.12 19.87 1.35
N ALA A 4 -13.98 18.87 1.51
CA ALA A 4 -13.63 17.57 2.06
C ALA A 4 -12.54 16.82 1.28
N VAL A 5 -12.47 16.95 -0.05
CA VAL A 5 -11.42 16.30 -0.87
C VAL A 5 -10.06 16.95 -0.61
N VAL A 6 -10.05 18.28 -0.51
CA VAL A 6 -8.82 19.04 -0.19
C VAL A 6 -8.30 18.66 1.19
N ALA A 7 -9.16 18.58 2.20
CA ALA A 7 -8.77 18.17 3.55
C ALA A 7 -8.18 16.75 3.59
N LYS A 8 -8.80 15.79 2.88
CA LYS A 8 -8.28 14.41 2.76
C LYS A 8 -6.91 14.36 2.07
N ALA A 9 -6.72 15.14 1.01
CA ALA A 9 -5.45 15.24 0.31
C ALA A 9 -4.35 15.85 1.19
N LEU A 10 -4.66 16.90 1.95
CA LEU A 10 -3.73 17.51 2.91
C LEU A 10 -3.33 16.53 4.01
N LEU A 11 -4.28 15.75 4.54
CA LEU A 11 -3.98 14.72 5.54
C LEU A 11 -3.04 13.64 4.98
N ALA A 12 -3.31 13.14 3.76
CA ALA A 12 -2.45 12.16 3.11
C ALA A 12 -1.04 12.72 2.86
N GLY A 13 -0.93 13.96 2.39
CA GLY A 13 0.35 14.64 2.20
C GLY A 13 1.10 14.84 3.52
N ALA A 14 0.41 15.23 4.59
CA ALA A 14 1.00 15.39 5.91
C ALA A 14 1.56 14.06 6.45
N MET A 15 0.87 12.94 6.22
CA MET A 15 1.39 11.62 6.59
C MET A 15 2.66 11.25 5.82
N ILE A 16 2.69 11.46 4.50
CA ILE A 16 3.88 11.20 3.69
C ILE A 16 5.06 12.06 4.18
N ALA A 17 4.82 13.34 4.45
CA ALA A 17 5.83 14.25 5.00
C ALA A 17 6.35 13.77 6.36
N ALA A 18 5.45 13.34 7.26
CA ALA A 18 5.82 12.83 8.57
C ALA A 18 6.68 11.56 8.47
N ILE A 19 6.29 10.60 7.63
CA ILE A 19 7.05 9.36 7.39
C ILE A 19 8.45 9.70 6.84
N SER A 20 8.53 10.64 5.90
CA SER A 20 9.80 11.07 5.30
C SER A 20 10.74 11.73 6.32
N GLU A 21 10.23 12.60 7.20
CA GLU A 21 11.06 13.25 8.22
C GLU A 21 11.51 12.26 9.31
N ILE A 22 10.65 11.32 9.71
CA ILE A 22 11.03 10.23 10.63
C ILE A 22 12.13 9.37 9.99
N GLY A 23 12.00 9.02 8.71
CA GLY A 23 12.98 8.21 7.99
C GLY A 23 14.36 8.83 7.89
N ARG A 24 14.43 10.16 7.85
CA ARG A 24 15.69 10.90 7.83
C ARG A 24 16.46 10.80 9.15
N ARG A 25 15.75 10.67 10.28
CA ARG A 25 16.36 10.61 11.63
C ARG A 25 16.49 9.20 12.18
N LEU A 26 15.49 8.35 11.93
CA LEU A 26 15.31 7.02 12.51
C LEU A 26 14.77 6.04 11.46
N PRO A 27 15.62 5.47 10.58
CA PRO A 27 15.19 4.59 9.49
C PRO A 27 14.40 3.36 9.95
N ALA A 28 14.77 2.76 11.08
CA ALA A 28 14.07 1.60 11.64
C ALA A 28 12.64 1.95 12.10
N THR A 29 12.47 3.10 12.77
CA THR A 29 11.16 3.59 13.19
C THR A 29 10.29 3.95 11.98
N ALA A 30 10.90 4.55 10.94
CA ALA A 30 10.17 4.84 9.71
C ALA A 30 9.69 3.57 9.00
N ALA A 31 10.46 2.47 9.04
CA ALA A 31 10.00 1.19 8.49
C ALA A 31 8.78 0.64 9.24
N ILE A 32 8.73 0.79 10.58
CA ILE A 32 7.56 0.40 11.39
C ILE A 32 6.36 1.29 11.05
N VAL A 33 6.54 2.60 10.97
CA VAL A 33 5.44 3.53 10.66
C VAL A 33 4.96 3.33 9.22
N ALA A 34 5.87 3.07 8.27
CA ALA A 34 5.54 2.83 6.88
C ALA A 34 4.89 1.45 6.64
N SER A 35 5.13 0.46 7.51
CA SER A 35 4.49 -0.85 7.41
C SER A 35 3.05 -0.84 7.94
N LEU A 36 2.67 0.17 8.75
CA LEU A 36 1.29 0.37 9.15
C LEU A 36 0.44 0.76 7.93
N PRO A 37 -0.72 0.11 7.69
CA PRO A 37 -1.58 0.41 6.56
C PRO A 37 -2.42 1.67 6.83
N LEU A 38 -1.78 2.78 7.23
CA LEU A 38 -2.45 4.01 7.67
C LEU A 38 -3.37 4.59 6.59
N VAL A 39 -2.95 4.51 5.32
CA VAL A 39 -3.77 4.93 4.17
C VAL A 39 -5.02 4.06 4.07
N SER A 40 -4.89 2.73 4.19
CA SER A 40 -6.04 1.82 4.17
C SER A 40 -6.97 2.04 5.36
N VAL A 41 -6.44 2.23 6.57
CA VAL A 41 -7.22 2.51 7.78
C VAL A 41 -8.03 3.79 7.62
N LEU A 42 -7.40 4.87 7.14
CA LEU A 42 -8.12 6.12 6.85
C LEU A 42 -9.18 5.93 5.77
N GLY A 43 -8.88 5.16 4.72
CA GLY A 43 -9.84 4.80 3.68
C GLY A 43 -11.06 4.09 4.26
N MET A 44 -10.86 3.10 5.14
CA MET A 44 -11.92 2.36 5.82
C MET A 44 -12.76 3.28 6.73
N ILE A 45 -12.14 4.17 7.50
CA ILE A 45 -12.84 5.14 8.35
C ILE A 45 -13.73 6.06 7.49
N PHE A 46 -13.21 6.57 6.38
CA PHE A 46 -13.98 7.42 5.49
C PHE A 46 -15.10 6.67 4.78
N LEU A 47 -14.86 5.44 4.34
CA LEU A 47 -15.87 4.60 3.71
C LEU A 47 -16.99 4.26 4.70
N TRP A 48 -16.65 3.89 5.94
CA TRP A 48 -17.60 3.63 7.01
C TRP A 48 -18.46 4.85 7.32
N HIS A 49 -17.84 6.03 7.41
CA HIS A 49 -18.57 7.26 7.70
C HIS A 49 -19.49 7.67 6.55
N ALA A 50 -19.11 7.38 5.30
CA ALA A 50 -19.95 7.66 4.13
C ALA A 50 -21.10 6.67 3.99
N ARG A 51 -20.84 5.37 4.23
CA ARG A 51 -21.80 4.27 4.16
C ARG A 51 -21.41 3.17 5.16
N PRO A 52 -22.06 3.11 6.34
CA PRO A 52 -21.76 2.10 7.34
C PRO A 52 -22.39 0.75 6.94
N ASP A 53 -21.68 0.01 6.10
CA ASP A 53 -22.04 -1.34 5.63
C ASP A 53 -20.95 -2.33 6.04
N ALA A 54 -21.31 -3.23 6.96
CA ALA A 54 -20.39 -4.20 7.55
C ALA A 54 -19.95 -5.27 6.55
N GLU A 55 -20.83 -5.73 5.65
CA GLU A 55 -20.49 -6.75 4.66
C GLU A 55 -19.51 -6.19 3.62
N ASN A 56 -19.79 -4.99 3.11
CA ASN A 56 -18.90 -4.31 2.19
C ASN A 56 -17.54 -4.02 2.84
N MET A 57 -17.52 -3.59 4.11
CA MET A 57 -16.26 -3.38 4.83
C MET A 57 -15.46 -4.67 5.02
N ALA A 58 -16.13 -5.79 5.32
CA ALA A 58 -15.49 -7.09 5.45
C ALA A 58 -14.88 -7.55 4.12
N ILE A 59 -15.62 -7.42 3.01
CA ILE A 59 -15.12 -7.75 1.66
C ILE A 59 -13.92 -6.86 1.31
N HIS A 60 -14.02 -5.55 1.52
CA HIS A 60 -12.94 -4.61 1.22
C HIS A 60 -11.68 -4.90 2.05
N SER A 61 -11.84 -5.21 3.33
CA SER A 61 -10.73 -5.55 4.23
C SER A 61 -10.06 -6.87 3.84
N ALA A 62 -10.85 -7.89 3.51
CA ALA A 62 -10.35 -9.18 3.05
C ALA A 62 -9.62 -9.07 1.71
N ALA A 63 -10.18 -8.34 0.75
CA ALA A 63 -9.54 -8.06 -0.53
C ALA A 63 -8.20 -7.31 -0.33
N THR A 64 -8.19 -6.29 0.54
CA THR A 64 -6.95 -5.55 0.87
C THR A 64 -5.87 -6.47 1.42
N PHE A 65 -6.20 -7.37 2.34
CA PHE A 65 -5.25 -8.37 2.85
C PHE A 65 -4.63 -9.21 1.73
N TRP A 66 -5.47 -9.70 0.82
CA TRP A 66 -5.00 -10.48 -0.33
C TRP A 66 -4.10 -9.66 -1.25
N TYR A 67 -4.43 -8.40 -1.56
CA TYR A 67 -3.58 -7.53 -2.39
C TYR A 67 -2.27 -7.08 -1.72
N VAL A 68 -2.16 -7.10 -0.39
CA VAL A 68 -0.89 -6.82 0.30
C VAL A 68 0.15 -7.89 -0.01
N LEU A 69 -0.24 -9.17 -0.04
CA LEU A 69 0.69 -10.29 -0.29
C LEU A 69 1.53 -10.14 -1.58
N PRO A 70 0.95 -9.89 -2.77
CA PRO A 70 1.71 -9.72 -4.00
C PRO A 70 2.56 -8.44 -4.03
N SER A 71 2.37 -7.49 -3.10
CA SER A 71 3.23 -6.31 -2.97
C SER A 71 4.49 -6.56 -2.13
N LEU A 72 4.48 -7.57 -1.24
CA LEU A 72 5.60 -7.87 -0.34
C LEU A 72 6.91 -8.23 -1.07
N PRO A 73 6.92 -9.01 -2.18
CA PRO A 73 8.16 -9.35 -2.88
C PRO A 73 8.98 -8.14 -3.33
N MET A 74 8.33 -7.02 -3.63
CA MET A 74 9.04 -5.78 -3.99
C MET A 74 9.99 -5.31 -2.90
N PHE A 75 9.59 -5.42 -1.63
CA PHE A 75 10.42 -5.04 -0.48
C PHE A 75 11.65 -5.92 -0.27
N LEU A 76 11.71 -7.08 -0.94
CA LEU A 76 12.89 -7.95 -0.97
C LEU A 76 13.73 -7.72 -2.24
N VAL A 77 13.08 -7.53 -3.39
CA VAL A 77 13.77 -7.35 -4.67
C VAL A 77 14.52 -6.02 -4.74
N ILE A 78 13.91 -4.92 -4.29
CA ILE A 78 14.57 -3.59 -4.28
C ILE A 78 15.91 -3.62 -3.52
N PRO A 79 15.99 -4.06 -2.24
CA PRO A 79 17.26 -4.07 -1.53
C PRO A 79 18.28 -5.03 -2.14
N VAL A 80 17.85 -6.15 -2.75
CA VAL A 80 18.76 -7.06 -3.46
C VAL A 80 19.38 -6.36 -4.67
N LEU A 81 18.58 -5.70 -5.51
CA LEU A 81 19.05 -4.97 -6.68
C LEU A 81 19.99 -3.81 -6.31
N LEU A 82 19.63 -3.06 -5.25
CA LEU A 82 20.48 -1.98 -4.75
C LEU A 82 21.83 -2.50 -4.25
N ARG A 83 21.84 -3.63 -3.52
CA ARG A 83 23.08 -4.27 -3.03
C ARG A 83 23.91 -4.90 -4.15
N SER A 84 23.32 -5.23 -5.29
CA SER A 84 24.03 -5.70 -6.48
C SER A 84 24.52 -4.56 -7.39
N GLY A 85 24.40 -3.31 -6.97
CA GLY A 85 24.91 -2.14 -7.70
C GLY A 85 23.95 -1.59 -8.77
N VAL A 86 22.70 -2.06 -8.84
CA VAL A 86 21.69 -1.47 -9.72
C VAL A 86 21.29 -0.10 -9.18
N ASN A 87 21.15 0.89 -10.06
CA ASN A 87 20.74 2.22 -9.63
C ASN A 87 19.31 2.22 -9.05
N PHE A 88 19.04 3.20 -8.18
CA PHE A 88 17.78 3.29 -7.45
C PHE A 88 16.53 3.32 -8.34
N TRP A 89 16.55 4.10 -9.42
CA TRP A 89 15.39 4.25 -10.30
C TRP A 89 15.05 2.97 -11.04
N LEU A 90 16.05 2.22 -11.49
CA LEU A 90 15.86 0.91 -12.11
C LEU A 90 15.37 -0.12 -11.09
N ALA A 91 15.93 -0.14 -9.87
CA ALA A 91 15.47 -1.04 -8.81
C ALA A 91 14.00 -0.77 -8.44
N LEU A 92 13.61 0.51 -8.33
CA LEU A 92 12.24 0.93 -8.07
C LEU A 92 11.31 0.52 -9.23
N ALA A 93 11.69 0.79 -10.47
CA ALA A 93 10.90 0.42 -11.65
C ALA A 93 10.68 -1.09 -11.75
N ALA A 94 11.73 -1.89 -11.49
CA ALA A 94 11.64 -3.35 -11.46
C ALA A 94 10.71 -3.84 -10.34
N GLY A 95 10.79 -3.23 -9.16
CA GLY A 95 9.90 -3.52 -8.03
C GLY A 95 8.43 -3.21 -8.33
N CYS A 96 8.15 -2.06 -8.94
CA CYS A 96 6.81 -1.69 -9.39
C CYS A 96 6.28 -2.65 -10.46
N ALA A 97 7.10 -2.95 -11.48
CA ALA A 97 6.72 -3.88 -12.54
C ALA A 97 6.40 -5.28 -11.99
N LEU A 98 7.23 -5.79 -11.07
CA LEU A 98 6.98 -7.05 -10.37
C LEU A 98 5.63 -7.04 -9.65
N THR A 99 5.35 -5.97 -8.90
CA THR A 99 4.10 -5.84 -8.14
C THR A 99 2.89 -5.85 -9.07
N VAL A 100 2.95 -5.13 -10.18
CA VAL A 100 1.87 -5.12 -11.20
C VAL A 100 1.65 -6.51 -11.78
N VAL A 101 2.71 -7.22 -12.14
CA VAL A 101 2.61 -8.60 -12.66
C VAL A 101 1.97 -9.53 -11.64
N LEU A 102 2.38 -9.44 -10.37
CA LEU A 102 1.82 -10.25 -9.30
C LEU A 102 0.36 -9.90 -8.99
N TYR A 103 -0.03 -8.62 -9.08
CA TYR A 103 -1.43 -8.20 -8.94
C TYR A 103 -2.29 -8.77 -10.06
N LEU A 104 -1.81 -8.70 -11.32
CA LEU A 104 -2.52 -9.29 -12.46
C LEU A 104 -2.67 -10.81 -12.33
N ALA A 105 -1.63 -11.49 -11.85
CA ALA A 105 -1.70 -12.92 -11.56
C ALA A 105 -2.73 -13.21 -10.44
N MET A 106 -2.72 -12.41 -9.37
CA MET A 106 -3.65 -12.51 -8.25
C MET A 106 -5.10 -12.35 -8.71
N MET A 107 -5.39 -11.36 -9.55
CA MET A 107 -6.73 -11.12 -10.09
C MET A 107 -7.23 -12.27 -10.98
N GLN A 108 -6.33 -12.94 -11.71
CA GLN A 108 -6.71 -14.03 -12.61
C GLN A 108 -6.84 -15.38 -11.89
N VAL A 109 -6.00 -15.63 -10.89
CA VAL A 109 -5.93 -16.92 -10.17
C VAL A 109 -6.77 -16.91 -8.90
N GLY A 110 -6.84 -15.78 -8.19
CA GLY A 110 -7.56 -15.64 -6.92
C GLY A 110 -9.04 -16.03 -7.01
N PRO A 111 -9.81 -15.58 -8.01
CA PRO A 111 -11.20 -16.01 -8.18
C PRO A 111 -11.33 -17.53 -8.42
N ARG A 112 -10.33 -18.15 -9.07
CA ARG A 112 -10.29 -19.62 -9.28
C ARG A 112 -10.02 -20.39 -7.99
N LEU A 113 -9.40 -19.75 -7.00
CA LEU A 113 -9.16 -20.28 -5.66
C LEU A 113 -10.32 -19.98 -4.69
N GLY A 114 -11.42 -19.37 -5.17
CA GLY A 114 -12.57 -19.01 -4.35
C GLY A 114 -12.40 -17.72 -3.54
N LEU A 115 -11.36 -16.91 -3.83
CA LEU A 115 -11.15 -15.62 -3.20
C LEU A 115 -12.12 -14.58 -3.78
N ARG A 116 -12.82 -13.85 -2.90
CA ARG A 116 -13.62 -12.67 -3.28
C ARG A 116 -12.67 -11.46 -3.31
N LEU A 117 -12.11 -11.17 -4.49
CA LEU A 117 -11.15 -10.11 -4.77
C LEU A 117 -11.77 -8.91 -5.50
#